data_AF-A0A6L4YAL0-F1
#
_entry.id   AF-A0A6L4YAL0-F1
#
_cell.length_a   1.000
_cell.length_b   1.000
_cell.length_c   1.000
_cell.angle_alpha   90.00
_cell.angle_beta   90.00
_cell.angle_gamma   90.00
#
_symmetry.space_group_name_H-M   'P 1'
#
loop_
_entity.id
_entity.type
_entity.pdbx_description
1 polymer ?
#
loop_
_entity_poly.entity_id
_entity_poly.type
_entity_poly.pdbx_seq_one_letter_code
_entity_poly.pdbx_strand_id
1 'polypeptide(L)'
;MGHDFTWVSTLPFFDFFTSLLGHAHDANAVYHGILVFLVLTILVLIGYARKSKDLIPEGKASLANFLEVLVEAVLGLVENTLGHEGRRFLPLIGTLAIFILFCNLLGLFPGFLPPTDNINTTAACALTVFFYYHYVGIKRHGWKY
;
A
#
# COMPACT_ATOMS: atom_id res chain seq x y z
N MET A 1 27.06 7.74 5.11
CA MET A 1 26.34 7.60 6.40
C MET A 1 26.05 6.11 6.55
N GLY A 2 26.34 5.53 7.71
CA GLY A 2 26.38 4.08 7.89
C GLY A 2 25.11 3.39 7.38
N HIS A 3 25.24 2.17 6.86
CA HIS A 3 24.08 1.32 6.66
C HIS A 3 23.47 1.06 8.03
N ASP A 4 22.48 1.86 8.43
CA ASP A 4 21.69 1.59 9.61
C ASP A 4 21.15 0.16 9.47
N PHE A 5 21.30 -0.63 10.54
CA PHE A 5 20.95 -2.05 10.52
C PHE A 5 19.51 -2.23 10.05
N THR A 6 19.31 -2.96 8.96
CA THR A 6 17.98 -3.37 8.48
C THR A 6 17.91 -4.89 8.37
N TRP A 7 16.76 -5.47 8.66
CA TRP A 7 16.56 -6.92 8.48
C TRP A 7 16.80 -7.33 7.02
N VAL A 8 16.47 -6.47 6.07
CA VAL A 8 16.67 -6.71 4.63
C VAL A 8 18.16 -6.81 4.28
N SER A 9 19.04 -6.05 4.94
CA SER A 9 20.49 -6.15 4.75
C SER A 9 21.10 -7.47 5.22
N THR A 10 20.38 -8.27 6.02
CA THR A 10 20.84 -9.60 6.46
C THR A 10 20.55 -10.71 5.45
N LEU A 11 19.80 -10.41 4.38
CA LEU A 11 19.46 -11.40 3.36
C LEU A 11 20.68 -11.74 2.48
N PRO A 12 20.94 -13.02 2.18
CA PRO A 12 22.13 -13.46 1.46
C PRO A 12 22.22 -12.95 0.01
N PHE A 13 21.13 -12.41 -0.53
CA PHE A 13 21.07 -11.86 -1.90
C PHE A 13 20.90 -10.33 -1.93
N PHE A 14 21.01 -9.66 -0.77
CA PHE A 14 20.79 -8.22 -0.67
C PHE A 14 21.69 -7.43 -1.63
N ASP A 15 23.00 -7.72 -1.63
CA ASP A 15 23.99 -7.04 -2.49
C ASP A 15 23.76 -7.27 -3.99
N PHE A 16 23.19 -8.42 -4.35
CA PHE A 16 22.81 -8.71 -5.73
C PHE A 16 21.64 -7.82 -6.18
N PHE A 17 20.61 -7.68 -5.35
CA PHE A 17 19.46 -6.83 -5.67
C PHE A 17 19.83 -5.33 -5.67
N THR A 18 20.70 -4.90 -4.76
CA THR A 18 21.14 -3.50 -4.70
C THR A 18 22.04 -3.12 -5.87
N SER A 19 22.86 -4.04 -6.36
CA SER A 19 23.68 -3.83 -7.57
C SER A 19 22.84 -3.82 -8.85
N LEU A 20 21.76 -4.61 -8.93
CA LEU A 20 20.86 -4.67 -10.09
C LEU A 20 20.01 -3.40 -10.26
N LEU A 21 19.52 -2.84 -9.14
CA LEU A 21 18.60 -1.69 -9.13
C LEU A 21 19.30 -0.33 -8.95
N GLY A 22 20.63 -0.33 -8.83
CA GLY A 22 21.48 0.85 -8.91
C GLY A 22 21.80 1.49 -7.56
N HIS A 23 23.01 2.05 -7.46
CA HIS A 23 23.56 2.74 -6.26
C HIS A 23 22.92 4.11 -6.02
N ALA A 24 21.60 4.22 -6.06
CA ALA A 24 20.93 5.44 -5.63
C ALA A 24 20.92 5.49 -4.09
N HIS A 25 21.29 6.65 -3.53
CA HIS A 25 21.26 6.92 -2.09
C HIS A 25 19.85 6.70 -1.46
N ASP A 26 18.81 6.64 -2.29
CA ASP A 26 17.40 6.44 -1.93
C ASP A 26 16.88 5.00 -2.16
N ALA A 27 17.73 4.09 -2.64
CA ALA A 27 17.29 2.77 -3.09
C ALA A 27 16.66 1.94 -1.94
N ASN A 28 17.13 2.13 -0.70
CA ASN A 28 16.60 1.44 0.48
C ASN A 28 15.10 1.65 0.68
N ALA A 29 14.59 2.88 0.51
CA ALA A 29 13.17 3.15 0.68
C ALA A 29 12.33 2.53 -0.45
N VAL A 30 12.86 2.53 -1.67
CA VAL A 30 12.23 1.88 -2.83
C VAL A 30 12.15 0.36 -2.62
N TYR A 31 13.21 -0.28 -2.11
CA TYR A 31 13.20 -1.72 -1.80
C TYR A 31 12.15 -2.07 -0.74
N HIS A 32 12.10 -1.30 0.34
CA HIS A 32 11.09 -1.52 1.39
C HIS A 32 9.68 -1.28 0.83
N GLY A 33 9.48 -0.27 -0.01
CA GLY A 33 8.20 -0.01 -0.67
C GLY A 33 7.74 -1.16 -1.56
N ILE A 34 8.62 -1.68 -2.40
CA ILE A 34 8.35 -2.84 -3.27
C ILE A 34 8.09 -4.09 -2.43
N LEU A 35 8.87 -4.33 -1.37
CA LEU A 35 8.65 -5.45 -0.46
C LEU A 35 7.25 -5.40 0.15
N VAL A 36 6.85 -4.25 0.69
CA VAL A 36 5.51 -4.05 1.27
C VAL A 36 4.43 -4.30 0.24
N PHE A 37 4.59 -3.74 -0.96
CA PHE A 37 3.64 -3.95 -2.05
C PHE A 37 3.51 -5.44 -2.42
N LEU A 38 4.63 -6.16 -2.53
CA LEU A 38 4.64 -7.59 -2.83
C LEU A 38 4.01 -8.42 -1.71
N VAL A 39 4.32 -8.12 -0.45
CA VAL A 39 3.72 -8.81 0.72
C VAL A 39 2.21 -8.60 0.72
N LEU A 40 1.73 -7.37 0.55
CA LEU A 40 0.29 -7.09 0.48
C LEU A 40 -0.37 -7.81 -0.71
N THR A 41 0.29 -7.83 -1.87
CA THR A 41 -0.21 -8.53 -3.05
C THR A 41 -0.32 -10.04 -2.80
N ILE A 42 0.71 -10.65 -2.20
CA ILE A 42 0.71 -12.08 -1.85
C ILE A 42 -0.38 -12.39 -0.82
N LEU A 43 -0.55 -11.54 0.21
CA LEU A 43 -1.62 -11.72 1.21
C LEU A 43 -3.01 -11.68 0.55
N VAL A 44 -3.24 -10.75 -0.38
CA VAL A 44 -4.48 -10.68 -1.16
C VAL A 44 -4.67 -11.93 -2.02
N LEU A 45 -3.63 -12.40 -2.71
CA LEU A 45 -3.69 -13.60 -3.55
C LEU A 45 -3.94 -14.88 -2.73
N ILE A 46 -3.29 -15.01 -1.56
CA ILE A 46 -3.54 -16.11 -0.62
C ILE A 46 -4.98 -16.04 -0.11
N GLY A 47 -5.47 -14.85 0.25
CA GLY A 47 -6.87 -14.65 0.65
C GLY A 47 -7.86 -15.04 -0.45
N TYR A 48 -7.57 -14.66 -1.70
CA TYR A 48 -8.38 -15.03 -2.86
C TYR A 48 -8.34 -16.52 -3.18
N ALA A 49 -7.16 -17.16 -3.09
CA ALA A 49 -6.98 -18.60 -3.32
C ALA A 49 -7.60 -19.44 -2.19
N ARG A 50 -7.61 -18.92 -0.95
CA ARG A 50 -8.26 -19.52 0.22
C ARG A 50 -9.76 -19.23 0.30
N LYS A 51 -10.39 -18.78 -0.80
CA LYS A 51 -11.85 -18.66 -0.91
C LYS A 51 -12.51 -20.05 -0.84
N SER A 52 -12.49 -20.64 0.35
CA SER A 52 -13.37 -21.73 0.74
C SER A 52 -14.80 -21.21 0.66
N LYS A 53 -15.69 -22.03 0.15
CA LYS A 53 -17.09 -21.68 -0.13
C LYS A 53 -17.94 -21.42 1.11
N ASP A 54 -17.37 -21.55 2.30
CA ASP A 54 -18.05 -21.33 3.57
C ASP A 54 -17.51 -20.07 4.25
N LEU A 55 -18.21 -18.95 4.02
CA LEU A 55 -18.19 -17.75 4.88
C LEU A 55 -18.91 -18.06 6.21
N ILE A 56 -18.53 -19.15 6.88
CA ILE A 56 -18.99 -19.38 8.25
C ILE A 56 -18.05 -18.54 9.11
N PRO A 57 -18.56 -17.54 9.86
CA PRO A 57 -17.75 -16.83 10.82
C PRO A 57 -17.35 -17.85 11.89
N GLU A 58 -16.13 -18.39 11.80
CA GLU A 58 -15.53 -19.07 12.93
C GLU A 58 -15.55 -18.06 14.08
N GLY A 59 -16.07 -18.43 15.25
CA GLY A 59 -16.15 -17.56 16.43
C GLY A 59 -14.79 -17.14 17.01
N LYS A 60 -13.75 -17.05 16.18
CA LYS A 60 -12.37 -16.70 16.48
C LYS A 60 -11.99 -15.50 15.62
N ALA A 61 -11.24 -14.55 16.20
CA ALA A 61 -10.71 -13.41 15.45
C ALA A 61 -9.82 -13.91 14.30
N SER A 62 -10.29 -13.74 13.07
CA SER A 62 -9.58 -14.10 11.84
C SER A 62 -8.98 -12.87 11.18
N LEU A 63 -7.91 -13.07 10.41
CA LEU A 63 -7.30 -12.05 9.55
C LEU A 63 -8.33 -11.52 8.52
N ALA A 64 -9.28 -12.36 8.10
CA ALA A 64 -10.38 -11.95 7.23
C ALA A 64 -11.27 -10.89 7.89
N ASN A 65 -11.69 -11.13 9.15
CA ASN A 65 -12.52 -10.18 9.90
C ASN A 65 -11.78 -8.85 10.13
N PHE A 66 -10.47 -8.90 10.38
CA PHE A 66 -9.66 -7.69 10.51
C PHE A 66 -9.61 -6.88 9.20
N LEU A 67 -9.41 -7.55 8.06
CA LEU A 67 -9.42 -6.90 6.76
C LEU A 67 -10.80 -6.34 6.40
N GLU A 68 -11.88 -7.03 6.78
CA GLU A 68 -13.25 -6.55 6.60
C GLU A 68 -13.49 -5.24 7.36
N VAL A 69 -13.18 -5.20 8.66
CA VAL A 69 -13.28 -3.98 9.48
C VAL A 69 -12.45 -2.84 8.90
N LEU A 70 -11.25 -3.14 8.40
CA LEU A 70 -10.37 -2.14 7.80
C LEU A 70 -10.98 -1.58 6.50
N VAL A 71 -11.46 -2.43 5.61
CA VAL A 71 -12.12 -2.01 4.36
C VAL A 71 -13.41 -1.24 4.65
N GLU A 72 -14.20 -1.65 5.63
CA GLU A 72 -15.39 -0.92 6.08
C GLU A 72 -15.04 0.47 6.64
N ALA A 73 -13.97 0.60 7.41
CA ALA A 73 -13.50 1.89 7.91
C ALA A 73 -13.11 2.84 6.76
N VAL A 74 -12.38 2.32 5.77
CA VAL A 74 -12.02 3.09 4.56
C VAL A 74 -13.27 3.45 3.76
N LEU A 75 -14.21 2.51 3.57
CA LEU A 75 -15.46 2.75 2.88
C LEU A 75 -16.24 3.90 3.54
N GLY A 76 -16.40 3.85 4.87
CA GLY A 76 -17.06 4.91 5.62
C GLY A 76 -16.39 6.26 5.44
N LEU A 77 -15.05 6.32 5.46
CA LEU A 77 -14.31 7.56 5.20
C LEU A 77 -14.59 8.10 3.78
N VAL A 78 -14.56 7.23 2.78
CA VAL A 78 -14.82 7.59 1.38
C VAL A 78 -16.24 8.10 1.22
N GLU A 79 -17.24 7.41 1.77
CA GLU A 79 -18.65 7.80 1.66
C GLU A 79 -18.95 9.11 2.38
N ASN A 80 -18.37 9.31 3.56
CA ASN A 80 -18.54 10.55 4.32
C ASN A 80 -17.91 11.76 3.61
N THR A 81 -16.87 11.55 2.81
CA THR A 81 -16.13 12.63 2.14
C THR A 81 -16.63 12.91 0.74
N LEU A 82 -16.89 11.87 -0.05
CA LEU A 82 -17.21 11.94 -1.48
C LEU A 82 -18.68 11.58 -1.79
N GLY A 83 -19.47 11.19 -0.78
CA GLY A 83 -20.82 10.67 -0.95
C GLY A 83 -20.85 9.24 -1.50
N HIS A 84 -22.05 8.73 -1.76
CA HIS A 84 -22.27 7.37 -2.28
C HIS A 84 -21.56 7.10 -3.62
N GLU A 85 -21.46 8.12 -4.48
CA GLU A 85 -20.72 8.04 -5.76
C GLU A 85 -19.20 7.84 -5.56
N GLY A 86 -18.70 8.15 -4.36
CA GLY A 86 -17.32 7.96 -3.95
C GLY A 86 -16.87 6.50 -3.92
N ARG A 87 -17.82 5.54 -3.78
CA ARG A 87 -17.54 4.10 -3.77
C ARG A 87 -16.75 3.63 -5.00
N ARG A 88 -16.92 4.30 -6.14
CA ARG A 88 -16.16 3.99 -7.37
C ARG A 88 -14.66 4.23 -7.22
N PHE A 89 -14.24 5.12 -6.33
CA PHE A 89 -12.84 5.44 -6.06
C PHE A 89 -12.24 4.59 -4.94
N LEU A 90 -13.05 3.76 -4.29
CA LEU A 90 -12.63 2.90 -3.20
C LEU A 90 -11.46 1.97 -3.55
N PRO A 91 -11.36 1.37 -4.75
CA PRO A 91 -10.19 0.56 -5.08
C PRO A 91 -8.89 1.36 -5.01
N LEU A 92 -8.87 2.60 -5.53
CA LEU A 92 -7.67 3.44 -5.49
C LEU A 92 -7.39 3.97 -4.08
N ILE A 93 -8.39 4.60 -3.47
CA ILE A 93 -8.25 5.24 -2.15
C ILE A 93 -7.95 4.18 -1.10
N GLY A 94 -8.63 3.03 -1.14
CA GLY A 94 -8.44 1.95 -0.19
C GLY A 94 -7.09 1.26 -0.34
N THR A 95 -6.62 1.00 -1.56
CA THR A 95 -5.26 0.47 -1.75
C THR A 95 -4.21 1.43 -1.22
N LEU A 96 -4.34 2.73 -1.49
CA LEU A 96 -3.40 3.73 -0.98
C LEU A 96 -3.47 3.87 0.55
N ALA A 97 -4.67 3.89 1.12
CA ALA A 97 -4.86 3.98 2.57
C ALA A 97 -4.22 2.79 3.29
N ILE A 98 -4.48 1.57 2.80
CA ILE A 98 -3.89 0.34 3.31
C ILE A 98 -2.36 0.39 3.14
N PHE A 99 -1.87 0.68 1.94
CA PHE A 99 -0.43 0.75 1.67
C PHE A 99 0.28 1.72 2.63
N ILE A 100 -0.21 2.96 2.74
CA ILE A 100 0.39 3.98 3.60
C ILE A 100 0.32 3.56 5.07
N LEU A 101 -0.81 2.99 5.52
CA LEU A 101 -0.96 2.48 6.89
C LEU A 101 0.10 1.43 7.20
N PHE A 102 0.27 0.42 6.34
CA PHE A 102 1.26 -0.63 6.54
C PHE A 102 2.69 -0.10 6.45
N CYS A 103 3.00 0.83 5.54
CA CYS A 103 4.30 1.50 5.49
C CYS A 103 4.63 2.19 6.82
N ASN A 104 3.66 2.94 7.37
CA ASN A 104 3.85 3.66 8.63
C ASN A 104 3.97 2.70 9.83
N LEU A 105 3.17 1.62 9.86
CA LEU A 105 3.25 0.60 10.91
C LEU A 105 4.56 -0.18 10.86
N LEU A 106 5.13 -0.42 9.67
CA LEU A 106 6.43 -1.06 9.54
C LEU A 106 7.56 -0.23 10.12
N GLY A 107 7.47 1.10 10.05
CA GLY A 107 8.45 1.99 10.69
C GLY A 107 8.48 1.88 12.22
N LEU A 108 7.44 1.30 12.86
CA LEU A 108 7.43 1.03 14.29
C LEU A 108 8.30 -0.18 14.66
N PHE A 109 8.55 -1.09 13.71
CA PHE A 109 9.36 -2.28 13.95
C PHE A 109 10.85 -1.95 13.80
N PRO A 110 11.68 -2.24 14.83
CA PRO A 110 13.11 -1.95 14.76
C PRO A 110 13.76 -2.70 13.59
N GLY A 111 14.59 -2.00 12.80
CA GLY A 111 15.27 -2.56 11.63
C GLY A 111 14.47 -2.54 10.33
N PHE A 112 13.31 -1.87 10.29
CA PHE A 112 12.60 -1.52 9.06
C PHE A 112 12.52 -0.01 8.90
N LEU A 113 12.78 0.48 7.69
CA LEU A 113 12.58 1.89 7.34
C LEU A 113 11.23 2.04 6.62
N PRO A 114 10.34 2.94 7.08
CA PRO A 114 9.05 3.13 6.45
C PRO A 114 9.26 3.74 5.05
N PRO A 115 8.71 3.12 3.97
CA PRO A 115 8.86 3.66 2.61
C PRO A 115 8.35 5.09 2.44
N THR A 116 7.40 5.49 3.29
CA THR A 116 6.78 6.82 3.36
C THR A 116 7.71 7.92 3.87
N ASP A 117 8.87 7.58 4.45
CA ASP A 117 9.90 8.55 4.84
C ASP A 117 10.66 9.12 3.63
N ASN A 118 10.59 8.44 2.48
CA ASN A 118 11.20 8.91 1.25
C ASN A 118 10.22 9.73 0.41
N ILE A 119 10.68 10.91 -0.01
CA ILE A 119 9.90 11.83 -0.86
C ILE A 119 9.49 11.20 -2.20
N ASN A 120 10.30 10.29 -2.75
CA ASN A 120 9.98 9.62 -4.01
C ASN A 120 8.72 8.75 -3.87
N THR A 121 8.56 8.06 -2.74
CA THR A 121 7.39 7.23 -2.46
C THR A 121 6.13 8.09 -2.30
N THR A 122 6.21 9.15 -1.49
CA THR A 122 5.08 10.05 -1.26
C THR A 122 4.69 10.81 -2.52
N ALA A 123 5.68 11.26 -3.30
CA ALA A 123 5.48 11.89 -4.60
C ALA A 123 4.84 10.92 -5.61
N ALA A 124 5.26 9.66 -5.66
CA ALA A 124 4.66 8.66 -6.56
C ALA A 124 3.17 8.44 -6.22
N CYS A 125 2.83 8.30 -4.94
CA CYS A 125 1.43 8.22 -4.50
C CYS A 125 0.65 9.48 -4.88
N ALA A 126 1.21 10.66 -4.62
CA ALA A 126 0.57 11.94 -4.90
C ALA A 126 0.31 12.14 -6.40
N LEU A 127 1.30 11.87 -7.26
CA LEU A 127 1.19 11.97 -8.70
C LEU A 127 0.14 10.99 -9.25
N THR A 128 0.10 9.76 -8.74
CA THR A 128 -0.89 8.76 -9.13
C THR A 128 -2.31 9.26 -8.89
N VAL A 129 -2.58 9.79 -7.69
CA VAL A 129 -3.90 10.37 -7.36
C VAL A 129 -4.17 11.62 -8.18
N PHE A 130 -3.19 12.51 -8.33
CA PHE A 130 -3.31 13.76 -9.07
C PHE A 130 -3.74 13.52 -10.52
N PHE A 131 -3.03 12.67 -11.25
CA PHE A 131 -3.35 12.36 -12.64
C PHE A 131 -4.68 11.62 -12.77
N TYR A 132 -4.95 10.66 -11.87
CA TYR A 132 -6.22 9.94 -11.87
C TYR A 132 -7.41 10.88 -11.67
N TYR A 133 -7.30 11.82 -10.72
CA TYR A 133 -8.37 12.77 -10.44
C TYR A 133 -8.61 13.73 -11.61
N HIS A 134 -7.54 14.26 -12.22
CA HIS A 134 -7.66 15.10 -13.42
C HIS A 134 -8.28 14.33 -14.59
N TYR A 135 -7.86 13.08 -14.81
CA TYR A 135 -8.46 12.22 -15.83
C TYR A 135 -9.96 12.04 -15.62
N VAL A 136 -10.39 11.76 -14.38
CA VAL A 136 -11.81 11.62 -14.04
C VAL A 136 -12.56 12.94 -14.20
N GLY A 137 -11.95 14.07 -13.80
CA GLY A 137 -12.51 15.40 -13.92
C GLY A 137 -12.78 15.78 -15.38
N ILE A 138 -11.78 15.65 -16.24
CA ILE A 138 -11.91 15.88 -17.69
C ILE A 138 -12.97 14.95 -18.29
N LYS A 139 -13.02 13.68 -17.86
CA LYS A 139 -14.01 12.71 -18.35
C LYS A 139 -15.45 13.09 -17.95
N ARG A 140 -15.66 13.68 -16.76
CA ARG A 140 -17.00 14.04 -16.26
C ARG A 140 -17.46 15.43 -16.70
N HIS A 141 -16.56 16.40 -16.77
CA HIS A 141 -16.88 17.80 -17.01
C HIS A 141 -16.38 18.35 -18.36
N GLY A 142 -15.67 17.52 -19.14
CA GLY A 142 -15.11 17.88 -20.43
C GLY A 142 -13.80 18.66 -20.32
N TRP A 143 -13.29 19.11 -21.46
CA TRP A 143 -12.01 19.81 -21.59
C TRP A 143 -11.92 21.19 -20.92
N LYS A 144 -13.04 21.72 -20.40
CA LYS A 144 -13.09 22.98 -19.64
C LYS A 144 -12.97 22.79 -18.13
N TYR A 145 -12.82 21.55 -17.68
CA TYR A 145 -12.43 21.19 -16.32
C TYR A 145 -11.01 21.67 -16.03
#